data_AF-A0A8B3NE73-F1
#
_entry.id   AF-A0A8B3NE73-F1
#
_cell.length_a   1.000
_cell.length_b   1.000
_cell.length_c   1.000
_cell.angle_alpha   90.00
_cell.angle_beta   90.00
_cell.angle_gamma   90.00
#
_symmetry.space_group_name_H-M   'P 1'
#
loop_
_entity.id
_entity.type
_entity.pdbx_description
1 polymer ?
#
loop_
_entity_poly.entity_id
_entity_poly.type
_entity_poly.pdbx_seq_one_letter_code
_entity_poly.pdbx_strand_id
1 'polypeptide(L)'
;GLKKDALRGWRRRMQMVFQDPYSSLNPRLTAGQIITEPVENFERLSRRQRQALAADLLRKVGMSPEMMHRLPSELSGGQRQRLGIARA
;
A
#
# COMPACT_ATOMS: atom_id res chain seq x y z
N GLY A 1 1.15 33.59 1.00
CA GLY A 1 1.40 32.22 1.51
C GLY A 1 0.06 31.53 1.72
N LEU A 2 -0.14 30.35 1.13
CA LEU A 2 -1.41 29.62 1.24
C LEU A 2 -1.60 29.09 2.66
N LYS A 3 -2.78 29.39 3.26
CA LYS A 3 -3.16 29.01 4.62
C LYS A 3 -3.06 27.49 4.80
N LYS A 4 -2.50 27.06 5.94
CA LYS A 4 -2.18 25.67 6.30
C LYS A 4 -3.33 24.68 6.06
N ASP A 5 -4.57 25.13 6.15
CA ASP A 5 -5.77 24.29 6.03
C ASP A 5 -6.06 23.86 4.58
N ALA A 6 -5.77 24.72 3.60
CA ALA A 6 -5.94 24.39 2.18
C ALA A 6 -4.98 23.28 1.75
N LEU A 7 -3.74 23.31 2.24
CA LEU A 7 -2.72 22.30 1.95
C LEU A 7 -3.10 20.91 2.48
N ARG A 8 -3.86 20.82 3.57
CA ARG A 8 -4.38 19.54 4.10
C ARG A 8 -5.34 18.84 3.13
N GLY A 9 -6.21 19.61 2.47
CA GLY A 9 -7.16 19.09 1.48
C GLY A 9 -6.50 18.65 0.16
N TRP A 10 -5.36 19.24 -0.19
CA TRP A 10 -4.58 18.86 -1.37
C TRP A 10 -3.67 17.65 -1.12
N ARG A 11 -3.07 17.52 0.08
CA ARG A 11 -2.28 16.33 0.45
C ARG A 11 -3.10 15.03 0.44
N ARG A 12 -4.40 15.11 0.75
CA ARG A 12 -5.30 13.95 0.58
C ARG A 12 -5.48 13.58 -0.89
N ARG A 13 -5.32 14.51 -1.84
CA ARG A 13 -5.52 14.24 -3.28
C ARG A 13 -4.22 13.96 -4.04
N MET A 14 -3.08 14.00 -3.37
CA MET A 14 -1.76 13.83 -3.96
C MET A 14 -1.04 12.69 -3.24
N GLN A 15 -1.05 11.49 -3.84
CA GLN A 15 -0.27 10.37 -3.34
C GLN A 15 1.19 10.57 -3.76
N MET A 16 2.07 10.76 -2.79
CA MET A 16 3.49 11.02 -3.02
C MET A 16 4.18 9.70 -3.43
N VAL A 17 4.61 9.59 -4.67
CA VAL A 17 5.38 8.44 -5.17
C VAL A 17 6.87 8.82 -5.10
N PHE A 18 7.62 8.18 -4.20
CA PHE A 18 9.07 8.37 -4.11
C PHE A 18 9.78 7.58 -5.19
N GLN A 19 10.88 8.14 -5.72
CA GLN A 19 11.64 7.61 -6.87
C GLN A 19 12.28 6.22 -6.66
N ASP A 20 12.18 5.65 -5.45
CA ASP A 20 12.56 4.28 -5.18
C ASP A 20 11.44 3.56 -4.38
N PRO A 21 10.53 2.84 -5.06
CA PRO A 21 9.37 2.22 -4.41
C PRO A 21 9.76 1.18 -3.35
N TYR A 22 11.00 0.67 -3.37
CA TYR A 22 11.49 -0.35 -2.44
C TYR A 22 11.86 0.20 -1.07
N SER A 23 12.56 1.33 -1.02
CA SER A 23 12.98 1.95 0.26
C SER A 23 11.82 2.59 1.02
N SER A 24 10.65 2.74 0.38
CA SER A 24 9.42 3.26 0.98
C SER A 24 8.53 2.21 1.66
N LEU A 25 8.85 0.91 1.54
CA LEU A 25 8.09 -0.14 2.21
C LEU A 25 8.49 -0.22 3.68
N ASN A 26 7.52 -0.06 4.59
CA ASN A 26 7.78 -0.25 6.00
C ASN A 26 8.09 -1.74 6.27
N PRO A 27 9.31 -2.10 6.69
CA PRO A 27 9.72 -3.51 6.84
C PRO A 27 8.98 -4.24 7.96
N ARG A 28 8.28 -3.51 8.83
CA ARG A 28 7.49 -4.07 9.95
C ARG A 28 6.05 -4.39 9.56
N LEU A 29 5.61 -4.02 8.36
CA LEU A 29 4.25 -4.25 7.88
C LEU A 29 4.23 -5.44 6.92
N THR A 30 3.16 -6.23 6.95
CA THR A 30 2.95 -7.29 5.98
C THR A 30 2.57 -6.71 4.61
N ALA A 31 2.73 -7.51 3.54
CA ALA A 31 2.31 -7.14 2.19
C ALA A 31 0.85 -6.67 2.15
N GLY A 32 -0.04 -7.35 2.88
CA GLY A 32 -1.44 -6.97 3.00
C GLY A 32 -1.67 -5.63 3.71
N GLN A 33 -0.84 -5.28 4.70
CA GLN A 33 -0.93 -3.97 5.34
C GLN A 33 -0.40 -2.87 4.41
N ILE A 34 0.74 -3.12 3.76
CA ILE A 34 1.40 -2.18 2.84
C ILE A 34 0.49 -1.83 1.66
N ILE A 35 -0.14 -2.82 1.03
CA ILE A 35 -0.97 -2.64 -0.16
C ILE A 35 -2.30 -1.94 0.16
N THR A 36 -2.79 -2.03 1.40
CA THR A 36 -4.04 -1.38 1.83
C THR A 36 -3.86 -0.06 2.57
N GLU A 37 -2.63 0.26 3.02
CA GLU A 37 -2.29 1.50 3.74
C GLU A 37 -2.83 2.77 3.04
N PRO A 38 -2.74 2.94 1.70
CA PRO A 38 -3.25 4.14 1.04
C PRO A 38 -4.76 4.32 1.26
N VAL A 39 -5.53 3.23 1.19
CA VAL A 39 -7.00 3.25 1.34
C VAL A 39 -7.40 3.57 2.78
N GLU A 40 -6.62 3.13 3.76
CA GLU A 40 -6.87 3.46 5.18
C GLU A 40 -6.76 4.96 5.49
N ASN A 41 -6.04 5.74 4.67
CA ASN A 41 -5.95 7.18 4.82
C ASN A 41 -7.25 7.91 4.42
N PHE A 42 -8.12 7.25 3.66
CA PHE A 42 -9.38 7.80 3.16
C PHE A 42 -10.60 7.21 3.86
N GLU A 43 -10.59 5.90 4.11
CA GLU A 43 -11.73 5.18 4.68
C GLU A 43 -11.30 4.14 5.72
N ARG A 44 -12.07 4.03 6.81
CA ARG A 44 -11.87 2.98 7.81
C ARG A 44 -12.56 1.69 7.36
N LEU A 45 -11.79 0.78 6.79
CA LEU A 45 -12.26 -0.57 6.45
C LEU A 45 -12.24 -1.50 7.67
N SER A 46 -13.27 -2.34 7.80
CA SER A 46 -13.25 -3.47 8.72
C SER A 46 -12.12 -4.44 8.37
N ARG A 47 -11.71 -5.28 9.34
CA ARG A 47 -10.66 -6.29 9.11
C ARG A 47 -10.98 -7.21 7.92
N ARG A 48 -12.24 -7.63 7.78
CA ARG A 48 -12.70 -8.49 6.68
C ARG A 48 -12.60 -7.80 5.33
N GLN A 49 -13.05 -6.54 5.25
CA GLN A 49 -12.95 -5.74 4.02
C GLN A 49 -11.49 -5.52 3.62
N ARG A 50 -10.61 -5.26 4.58
CA ARG A 50 -9.18 -5.10 4.33
C ARG A 50 -8.55 -6.37 3.77
N GLN A 51 -8.89 -7.52 4.32
CA GLN A 51 -8.39 -8.79 3.83
C GLN A 51 -8.86 -9.08 2.40
N ALA A 52 -10.14 -8.84 2.12
CA ALA A 52 -10.70 -9.00 0.78
C ALA A 52 -10.02 -8.06 -0.24
N LEU A 53 -9.82 -6.80 0.14
CA LEU A 53 -9.14 -5.80 -0.69
C LEU A 53 -7.68 -6.18 -0.96
N ALA A 54 -6.93 -6.55 0.08
CA ALA A 54 -5.55 -6.98 -0.07
C ALA A 54 -5.42 -8.19 -1.01
N ALA A 55 -6.28 -9.19 -0.84
CA ALA A 55 -6.33 -10.36 -1.71
C ALA A 55 -6.62 -9.98 -3.18
N ASP A 56 -7.51 -9.01 -3.41
CA ASP A 56 -7.84 -8.53 -4.75
C ASP A 56 -6.69 -7.78 -5.41
N LEU A 57 -6.06 -6.86 -4.69
CA LEU A 57 -4.92 -6.08 -5.19
C LEU A 57 -3.72 -6.98 -5.50
N LEU A 58 -3.44 -7.98 -4.66
CA LEU A 58 -2.39 -8.98 -4.92
C LEU A 58 -2.67 -9.78 -6.20
N ARG A 59 -3.92 -10.24 -6.41
CA ARG A 59 -4.31 -10.94 -7.64
C ARG A 59 -4.11 -10.08 -8.88
N LYS A 60 -4.44 -8.78 -8.82
CA LYS A 60 -4.25 -7.83 -9.94
C LYS A 60 -2.80 -7.68 -10.37
N VAL A 61 -1.86 -7.88 -9.46
CA VAL A 61 -0.41 -7.88 -9.77
C VAL A 61 0.18 -9.29 -9.86
N GLY A 62 -0.64 -10.31 -10.11
CA GLY A 62 -0.17 -11.69 -10.33
C GLY A 62 0.52 -12.31 -9.12
N MET A 63 0.14 -11.89 -7.91
CA MET A 63 0.61 -12.46 -6.65
C MET A 63 -0.50 -13.28 -5.99
N SER A 64 -0.12 -14.35 -5.29
CA SER A 64 -1.08 -15.18 -4.58
C SER A 64 -1.59 -14.41 -3.33
N PRO A 65 -2.90 -14.42 -3.04
CA PRO A 65 -3.48 -13.75 -1.87
C PRO A 65 -2.82 -14.12 -0.54
N GLU A 66 -2.35 -15.36 -0.42
CA GLU A 66 -1.70 -15.93 0.77
C GLU A 66 -0.40 -15.16 1.12
N MET A 67 0.21 -14.48 0.14
CA MET A 67 1.37 -13.62 0.35
C MET A 67 1.06 -12.37 1.18
N MET A 68 -0.22 -12.04 1.41
CA MET A 68 -0.62 -10.87 2.22
C MET A 68 -0.09 -10.90 3.66
N HIS A 69 0.23 -12.09 4.18
CA HIS A 69 0.77 -12.27 5.53
C HIS A 69 2.29 -12.17 5.59
N ARG A 70 2.97 -12.14 4.45
CA ARG A 70 4.44 -12.10 4.38
C ARG A 70 4.97 -10.69 4.60
N LEU A 71 6.14 -10.60 5.20
CA LEU A 71 6.94 -9.38 5.31
C LEU A 71 7.72 -9.11 4.01
N PRO A 72 8.11 -7.85 3.73
CA PRO A 72 8.90 -7.51 2.54
C PRO A 72 10.22 -8.28 2.39
N SER A 73 10.82 -8.71 3.49
CA SER A 73 12.04 -9.53 3.52
C SER A 73 11.82 -10.96 2.98
N GLU A 74 10.59 -11.48 3.06
CA GLU A 74 10.21 -12.82 2.61
C GLU A 74 9.77 -12.86 1.14
N LEU A 75 9.78 -11.71 0.47
CA LEU A 75 9.44 -11.56 -0.94
C LEU A 75 10.70 -11.52 -1.80
N SER A 76 10.64 -12.06 -3.01
CA SER A 76 11.66 -11.82 -4.03
C SER A 76 11.68 -10.35 -4.48
N GLY A 77 12.76 -9.93 -5.15
CA GLY A 77 12.84 -8.58 -5.72
C GLY A 77 11.66 -8.25 -6.64
N GLY A 78 11.32 -9.14 -7.56
CA GLY A 78 10.17 -8.96 -8.46
C GLY A 78 8.81 -8.92 -7.73
N GLN A 79 8.65 -9.67 -6.65
CA GLN A 79 7.43 -9.60 -5.82
C GLN A 79 7.33 -8.27 -5.07
N ARG A 80 8.43 -7.76 -4.53
CA ARG A 80 8.47 -6.42 -3.93
C ARG A 80 8.13 -5.32 -4.95
N GLN A 81 8.58 -5.44 -6.20
CA GLN A 81 8.20 -4.52 -7.28
C GLN A 81 6.69 -4.50 -7.50
N ARG A 82 6.10 -5.69 -7.64
CA ARG A 82 4.66 -5.86 -7.88
C ARG A 82 3.82 -5.37 -6.71
N LEU A 83 4.29 -5.58 -5.47
CA LEU A 83 3.69 -5.01 -4.28
C LEU A 83 3.70 -3.47 -4.29
N GLY A 84 4.81 -2.86 -4.72
CA GLY A 84 4.91 -1.41 -4.89
C GLY A 84 3.94 -0.85 -5.93
N ILE A 85 3.78 -1.54 -7.06
CA ILE A 85 2.80 -1.19 -8.11
C ILE A 85 1.37 -1.27 -7.58
N ALA A 86 1.05 -2.30 -6.80
CA ALA A 86 -0.30 -2.50 -6.29
C ALA A 86 -0.70 -1.54 -5.16
N ARG A 87 0.28 -0.91 -4.50
CA ARG A 87 0.09 0.15 -3.51
C ARG A 87 -0.13 1.52 -4.18
N ALA A 88 0.35 1.72 -5.39
CA ALA A 88 0.32 3.01 -6.08
C ALA A 88 -1.10 3.44 -6.48
#